data_AF-A0A7J9YAU6-F1
#
_entry.id   AF-A0A7J9YAU6-F1
#
_cell.length_a   1.000
_cell.length_b   1.000
_cell.length_c   1.000
_cell.angle_alpha   90.00
_cell.angle_beta   90.00
_cell.angle_gamma   90.00
#
_symmetry.space_group_name_H-M   'P 1'
#
loop_
_entity.id
_entity.type
_entity.pdbx_description
1 polymer ?
#
loop_
_entity_poly.entity_id
_entity_poly.type
_entity_poly.pdbx_seq_one_letter_code
_entity_poly.pdbx_strand_id
1 'polypeptide(L)'
;MTDRYQQFATSGLGRKIVKQLGLPAPVPLRRRRPGKPDLAGTVLVGAAEGGRLDKAVTDVLAGADVEVRSEPAEERHRALIFDATGVKHSTQLRAVYEFFHPVIRRVDTCGRVIVLGTPPEDADDPREAAAQRGLEGFVKSVGKEAGRGVTANLVYVAPGAENGIGSTLRFLASHRSAYVSGQPVRITPAEIPDSDPERPLEGQTALVTGAARGIGAVIAEVLAGYGAEVVCLDIPAAGGDLARVANQIGGSALQLDITGADAPRIIAQHLTSRHDGLDIMVHNAGITRDKTLGRMSEQQWESVIDVNLASQERIDDVLLGEDVLNDGGRIVSVSSISGIAGNAGQTNYATSKAAVAGRVVSLAPAMRERNGT
;
A
#
# COMPACT_ATOMS: atom_id res chain seq x y z
N MET A 1 19.42 -0.67 9.02
CA MET A 1 20.21 0.35 9.75
C MET A 1 19.47 0.64 11.06
N THR A 2 20.07 0.38 12.21
CA THR A 2 19.41 0.60 13.52
C THR A 2 19.28 2.10 13.75
N ASP A 3 18.06 2.61 13.96
CA ASP A 3 17.82 4.04 14.21
C ASP A 3 18.30 4.42 15.63
N ARG A 4 19.60 4.74 15.71
CA ARG A 4 20.26 5.16 16.96
C ARG A 4 19.66 6.44 17.53
N TYR A 5 19.12 7.32 16.69
CA TYR A 5 18.46 8.54 17.14
C TYR A 5 17.14 8.21 17.83
N GLN A 6 16.30 7.37 17.24
CA GLN A 6 15.05 6.95 17.87
C GLN A 6 15.31 6.20 19.17
N GLN A 7 16.30 5.32 19.23
CA GLN A 7 16.69 4.62 20.46
C GLN A 7 17.12 5.59 21.57
N PHE A 8 17.94 6.58 21.25
CA PHE A 8 18.34 7.63 22.18
C PHE A 8 17.13 8.50 22.61
N ALA A 9 16.36 9.01 21.65
CA ALA A 9 15.23 9.91 21.87
C ALA A 9 14.08 9.27 22.68
N THR A 10 13.99 7.94 22.66
CA THR A 10 12.99 7.17 23.44
C THR A 10 13.53 6.67 24.78
N SER A 11 14.84 6.79 25.06
CA SER A 11 15.44 6.49 26.36
C SER A 11 15.06 7.52 27.43
N GLY A 12 15.15 7.16 28.71
CA GLY A 12 14.77 8.06 29.82
C GLY A 12 15.56 9.38 29.85
N LEU A 13 16.88 9.32 29.64
CA LEU A 13 17.75 10.51 29.60
C LEU A 13 17.59 11.27 28.26
N GLY A 14 17.58 10.55 27.14
CA GLY A 14 17.48 11.18 25.82
C GLY A 14 16.14 11.87 25.58
N ARG A 15 15.04 11.35 26.13
CA ARG A 15 13.72 12.01 26.05
C ARG A 15 13.71 13.37 26.76
N LYS A 16 14.44 13.53 27.87
CA LYS A 16 14.58 14.81 28.58
C LYS A 16 15.38 15.82 27.75
N ILE A 17 16.50 15.36 27.18
CA ILE A 17 17.40 16.19 26.34
C ILE A 17 16.68 16.63 25.05
N VAL A 18 16.05 15.69 24.34
CA VAL A 18 15.28 15.97 23.11
C VAL A 18 14.16 16.98 23.39
N LYS A 19 13.44 16.83 24.52
CA LYS A 19 12.41 17.79 24.94
C LYS A 19 12.98 19.17 25.26
N GLN A 20 14.12 19.26 25.95
CA GLN A 20 14.79 20.53 26.27
C GLN A 20 15.31 21.26 25.02
N LEU A 21 15.74 20.51 24.01
CA LEU A 21 16.26 21.05 22.75
C LEU A 21 15.16 21.30 21.70
N GLY A 22 13.89 21.05 22.01
CA GLY A 22 12.78 21.17 21.05
C GLY A 22 12.89 20.20 19.88
N LEU A 23 13.66 19.12 20.02
CA LEU A 23 13.88 18.14 18.96
C LEU A 23 12.68 17.17 18.86
N PRO A 24 12.37 16.63 17.67
CA PRO A 24 11.32 15.64 17.51
C PRO A 24 11.64 14.36 18.30
N ALA A 25 10.67 13.89 19.10
CA ALA A 25 10.72 12.59 19.77
C ALA A 25 9.81 11.61 19.01
N PRO A 26 10.32 10.85 18.03
CA PRO A 26 9.50 9.99 17.19
C PRO A 26 8.88 8.85 18.00
N VAL A 27 7.58 8.62 17.78
CA VAL A 27 6.84 7.54 18.44
C VAL A 27 7.25 6.20 17.85
N PRO A 28 7.58 5.17 18.67
CA PRO A 28 7.72 3.80 18.19
C PRO A 28 6.41 3.31 17.59
N LEU A 29 6.38 3.14 16.27
CA LEU A 29 5.18 2.72 15.55
C LEU A 29 4.88 1.24 15.82
N ARG A 30 3.64 0.95 16.24
CA ARG A 30 3.14 -0.42 16.37
C ARG A 30 2.97 -1.05 14.98
N ARG A 31 3.67 -2.15 14.72
CA ARG A 31 3.64 -2.94 13.48
C ARG A 31 3.06 -4.33 13.73
N ARG A 32 2.60 -5.01 12.67
CA ARG A 32 2.10 -6.39 12.72
C ARG A 32 3.11 -7.31 13.40
N ARG A 33 2.60 -8.26 14.16
CA ARG A 33 3.34 -9.40 14.69
C ARG A 33 2.56 -10.66 14.33
N PRO A 34 3.18 -11.70 13.76
CA PRO A 34 2.50 -12.96 13.48
C PRO A 34 1.76 -13.49 14.72
N GLY A 35 0.53 -14.00 14.54
CA GLY A 35 -0.30 -14.56 15.62
C GLY A 35 -0.91 -13.55 16.59
N LYS A 36 -0.93 -12.25 16.26
CA LYS A 36 -1.68 -11.22 17.00
C LYS A 36 -2.79 -10.66 16.11
N PRO A 37 -3.99 -10.37 16.67
CA PRO A 37 -5.08 -9.80 15.90
C PRO A 37 -4.64 -8.46 15.29
N ASP A 38 -4.95 -8.29 14.00
CA ASP A 38 -4.56 -7.13 13.22
C ASP A 38 -5.24 -5.84 13.72
N LEU A 39 -6.46 -5.98 14.26
CA LEU A 39 -7.29 -4.92 14.81
C LEU A 39 -7.89 -5.39 16.13
N ALA A 40 -7.64 -4.63 17.21
CA ALA A 40 -8.20 -4.87 18.53
C ALA A 40 -8.48 -3.55 19.26
N GLY A 41 -9.53 -3.55 20.09
CA GLY A 41 -9.99 -2.39 20.86
C GLY A 41 -11.21 -1.70 20.25
N THR A 42 -11.54 -0.52 20.78
CA THR A 42 -12.78 0.20 20.43
C THR A 42 -12.64 0.97 19.13
N VAL A 43 -13.58 0.77 18.20
CA VAL A 43 -13.69 1.47 16.92
C VAL A 43 -14.94 2.34 16.94
N LEU A 44 -14.78 3.64 16.70
CA LEU A 44 -15.93 4.54 16.53
C LEU A 44 -16.24 4.66 15.04
N VAL A 45 -17.49 4.37 14.69
CA VAL A 45 -18.03 4.48 13.33
C VAL A 45 -19.08 5.59 13.32
N GLY A 46 -19.08 6.42 12.29
CA GLY A 46 -20.14 7.39 12.03
C GLY A 46 -20.36 7.56 10.54
N ALA A 47 -21.47 8.19 10.19
CA ALA A 47 -21.82 8.46 8.80
C ALA A 47 -22.46 9.84 8.67
N ALA A 48 -22.25 10.48 7.53
CA ALA A 48 -23.08 11.59 7.08
C ALA A 48 -24.49 11.07 6.75
N GLU A 49 -25.50 11.94 6.85
CA GLU A 49 -26.86 11.62 6.42
C GLU A 49 -26.86 11.12 4.95
N GLY A 50 -27.52 9.99 4.69
CA GLY A 50 -27.51 9.35 3.38
C GLY A 50 -26.21 8.63 3.00
N GLY A 51 -25.31 8.37 3.96
CA GLY A 51 -24.17 7.47 3.80
C GLY A 51 -24.61 6.07 3.36
N ARG A 52 -23.82 5.44 2.48
CA ARG A 52 -24.16 4.15 1.84
C ARG A 52 -23.26 3.00 2.29
N LEU A 53 -22.24 3.26 3.11
CA LEU A 53 -21.24 2.28 3.53
C LEU A 53 -21.44 1.75 4.94
N ASP A 54 -22.43 2.24 5.70
CA ASP A 54 -22.68 1.85 7.09
C ASP A 54 -22.76 0.32 7.29
N LYS A 55 -23.59 -0.34 6.47
CA LYS A 55 -23.72 -1.80 6.49
C LYS A 55 -22.40 -2.50 6.17
N ALA A 56 -21.74 -2.11 5.07
CA ALA A 56 -20.49 -2.73 4.63
C ALA A 56 -19.36 -2.57 5.67
N VAL A 57 -19.27 -1.40 6.31
CA VAL A 57 -18.32 -1.15 7.40
C VAL A 57 -18.63 -2.05 8.60
N THR A 58 -19.89 -2.12 9.00
CA THR A 58 -20.33 -2.96 10.12
C THR A 58 -20.03 -4.44 9.86
N ASP A 59 -20.32 -4.95 8.66
CA ASP A 59 -20.06 -6.34 8.28
C ASP A 59 -18.55 -6.68 8.31
N VAL A 60 -17.70 -5.76 7.86
CA VAL A 60 -16.23 -5.94 7.91
C VAL A 60 -15.70 -5.96 9.35
N LEU A 61 -16.25 -5.12 10.23
CA LEU A 61 -15.83 -5.01 11.62
C LEU A 61 -16.39 -6.14 12.50
N ALA A 62 -17.58 -6.67 12.20
CA ALA A 62 -18.18 -7.79 12.93
C ALA A 62 -17.32 -9.06 12.90
N GLY A 63 -16.50 -9.22 11.87
CA GLY A 63 -15.53 -10.32 11.75
C GLY A 63 -14.19 -10.09 12.45
N ALA A 64 -14.01 -9.00 13.19
CA ALA A 64 -12.77 -8.66 13.89
C ALA A 64 -12.96 -8.64 15.42
N ASP A 65 -11.86 -8.78 16.16
CA ASP A 65 -11.83 -8.70 17.64
C ASP A 65 -11.93 -7.23 18.11
N VAL A 66 -13.04 -6.56 17.74
CA VAL A 66 -13.28 -5.14 17.99
C VAL A 66 -14.61 -4.87 18.66
N GLU A 67 -14.62 -3.81 19.43
CA GLU A 67 -15.84 -3.24 19.96
C GLU A 67 -16.26 -2.06 19.09
N VAL A 68 -17.36 -2.19 18.34
CA VAL A 68 -17.89 -1.13 17.48
C VAL A 68 -18.83 -0.24 18.26
N ARG A 69 -18.63 1.08 18.16
CA ARG A 69 -19.49 2.11 18.76
C ARG A 69 -19.95 3.08 17.66
N SER A 70 -21.18 3.55 17.77
CA SER A 70 -21.76 4.60 16.91
C SER A 70 -21.80 5.98 17.58
N GLU A 71 -21.62 6.03 18.90
CA GLU A 71 -21.65 7.26 19.69
C GLU A 71 -20.30 7.53 20.37
N PRO A 72 -19.85 8.79 20.43
CA PRO A 72 -18.65 9.18 21.17
C PRO A 72 -18.72 8.78 22.65
N ALA A 73 -17.67 8.13 23.15
CA ALA A 73 -17.49 7.83 24.57
C ALA A 73 -16.34 8.63 25.18
N GLU A 74 -16.20 8.62 26.51
CA GLU A 74 -15.02 9.18 27.19
C GLU A 74 -13.73 8.40 26.91
N GLU A 75 -13.87 7.14 26.52
CA GLU A 75 -12.78 6.22 26.25
C GLU A 75 -11.97 6.60 25.00
N ARG A 76 -10.78 6.00 24.88
CA ARG A 76 -9.93 6.19 23.71
C ARG A 76 -10.31 5.21 22.61
N HIS A 77 -10.21 5.66 21.37
CA HIS A 77 -10.56 4.85 20.20
C HIS A 77 -9.30 4.40 19.47
N ARG A 78 -9.29 3.11 19.10
CA ARG A 78 -8.26 2.50 18.24
C ARG A 78 -8.34 3.07 16.82
N ALA A 79 -9.55 3.20 16.31
CA ALA A 79 -9.83 3.74 14.99
C ALA A 79 -11.10 4.60 15.02
N LEU A 80 -11.09 5.66 14.20
CA LEU A 80 -12.25 6.46 13.85
C LEU A 80 -12.52 6.25 12.36
N ILE A 81 -13.71 5.78 12.02
CA ILE A 81 -14.13 5.52 10.64
C ILE A 81 -15.36 6.38 10.36
N PHE A 82 -15.30 7.22 9.33
CA PHE A 82 -16.41 8.08 8.96
C PHE A 82 -16.83 7.86 7.52
N ASP A 83 -18.08 7.49 7.31
CA ASP A 83 -18.71 7.42 5.99
C ASP A 83 -19.18 8.82 5.55
N ALA A 84 -18.42 9.44 4.65
CA ALA A 84 -18.72 10.73 4.05
C ALA A 84 -19.39 10.62 2.66
N THR A 85 -19.81 9.43 2.21
CA THR A 85 -20.46 9.30 0.88
C THR A 85 -21.81 10.04 0.80
N GLY A 86 -22.43 10.31 1.95
CA GLY A 86 -23.65 11.13 2.05
C GLY A 86 -23.42 12.64 1.91
N VAL A 87 -22.16 13.11 1.86
CA VAL A 87 -21.84 14.53 1.67
C VAL A 87 -21.99 14.90 0.19
N LYS A 88 -23.11 15.54 -0.14
CA LYS A 88 -23.53 15.95 -1.49
C LYS A 88 -23.20 17.39 -1.85
N HIS A 89 -22.84 18.23 -0.89
CA HIS A 89 -22.37 19.60 -1.16
C HIS A 89 -21.54 20.18 -0.01
N SER A 90 -20.86 21.29 -0.27
CA SER A 90 -19.86 21.88 0.65
C SER A 90 -20.38 22.18 2.07
N THR A 91 -21.63 22.61 2.24
CA THR A 91 -22.18 22.89 3.59
C THR A 91 -22.35 21.62 4.44
N GLN A 92 -22.46 20.44 3.82
CA GLN A 92 -22.52 19.15 4.53
C GLN A 92 -21.15 18.64 4.98
N LEU A 93 -20.03 19.25 4.56
CA LEU A 93 -18.70 18.95 5.12
C LEU A 93 -18.63 19.21 6.63
N ARG A 94 -19.58 19.97 7.17
CA ARG A 94 -19.78 20.13 8.61
C ARG A 94 -19.91 18.79 9.35
N ALA A 95 -20.49 17.76 8.73
CA ALA A 95 -20.65 16.43 9.34
C ALA A 95 -19.28 15.80 9.70
N VAL A 96 -18.25 16.04 8.88
CA VAL A 96 -16.87 15.60 9.17
C VAL A 96 -16.35 16.26 10.45
N TYR A 97 -16.57 17.58 10.60
CA TYR A 97 -16.20 18.29 11.81
C TYR A 97 -16.97 17.77 13.03
N GLU A 98 -18.28 17.59 12.92
CA GLU A 98 -19.15 17.14 14.03
C GLU A 98 -18.76 15.74 14.53
N PHE A 99 -18.37 14.83 13.63
CA PHE A 99 -17.87 13.52 14.00
C PHE A 99 -16.48 13.57 14.64
N PHE A 100 -15.49 14.18 13.99
CA PHE A 100 -14.09 14.07 14.43
C PHE A 100 -13.72 15.03 15.57
N HIS A 101 -14.25 16.25 15.58
CA HIS A 101 -13.86 17.29 16.54
C HIS A 101 -13.92 16.84 18.02
N PRO A 102 -15.00 16.21 18.52
CA PRO A 102 -15.09 15.82 19.92
C PRO A 102 -14.11 14.69 20.32
N VAL A 103 -13.71 13.84 19.38
CA VAL A 103 -13.00 12.58 19.66
C VAL A 103 -11.57 12.51 19.15
N ILE A 104 -11.13 13.44 18.27
CA ILE A 104 -9.80 13.34 17.62
C ILE A 104 -8.64 13.31 18.62
N ARG A 105 -8.77 14.00 19.76
CA ARG A 105 -7.77 13.98 20.84
C ARG A 105 -7.73 12.66 21.61
N ARG A 106 -8.82 11.88 21.56
CA ARG A 106 -9.00 10.57 22.18
C ARG A 106 -8.59 9.40 21.28
N VAL A 107 -8.06 9.64 20.07
CA VAL A 107 -7.43 8.58 19.28
C VAL A 107 -6.20 8.03 20.01
N ASP A 108 -6.06 6.70 20.01
CA ASP A 108 -4.92 6.01 20.60
C ASP A 108 -3.58 6.37 19.95
N THR A 109 -2.50 6.13 20.68
CA THR A 109 -1.15 6.14 20.08
C THR A 109 -1.09 5.05 19.00
N CYS A 110 -0.62 5.41 17.80
CA CYS A 110 -0.72 4.56 16.63
C CYS A 110 -2.16 4.13 16.31
N GLY A 111 -3.16 4.99 16.57
CA GLY A 111 -4.54 4.81 16.13
C GLY A 111 -4.75 5.15 14.66
N ARG A 112 -5.99 5.06 14.19
CA ARG A 112 -6.36 5.23 12.78
C ARG A 112 -7.49 6.23 12.61
N VAL A 113 -7.38 7.06 11.59
CA VAL A 113 -8.47 7.89 11.07
C VAL A 113 -8.70 7.47 9.63
N ILE A 114 -9.93 7.06 9.32
CA ILE A 114 -10.31 6.59 7.99
C ILE A 114 -11.57 7.34 7.59
N VAL A 115 -11.51 8.03 6.46
CA VAL A 115 -12.68 8.66 5.85
C VAL A 115 -13.02 7.87 4.60
N LEU A 116 -14.29 7.52 4.43
CA LEU A 116 -14.81 6.87 3.23
C LEU A 116 -15.57 7.92 2.42
N GLY A 117 -15.34 8.00 1.12
CA GLY A 117 -15.98 8.99 0.24
C GLY A 117 -16.36 8.39 -1.10
N THR A 118 -17.06 9.17 -1.91
CA THR A 118 -17.34 8.85 -3.32
C THR A 118 -16.22 9.44 -4.18
N PRO A 119 -15.67 8.71 -5.19
CA PRO A 119 -14.74 9.29 -6.14
C PRO A 119 -15.32 10.59 -6.74
N PRO A 120 -14.59 11.73 -6.72
CA PRO A 120 -15.12 12.99 -7.21
C PRO A 120 -15.53 12.96 -8.70
N GLU A 121 -14.88 12.12 -9.51
CA GLU A 121 -15.22 11.90 -10.92
C GLU A 121 -16.51 11.10 -11.15
N ASP A 122 -16.99 10.36 -10.14
CA ASP A 122 -18.22 9.57 -10.21
C ASP A 122 -19.44 10.34 -9.65
N ALA A 123 -19.26 11.60 -9.25
CA ALA A 123 -20.33 12.43 -8.70
C ALA A 123 -21.15 13.09 -9.82
N ASP A 124 -22.48 13.02 -9.70
CA ASP A 124 -23.42 13.59 -10.69
C ASP A 124 -23.51 15.12 -10.66
N ASP A 125 -23.11 15.75 -9.54
CA ASP A 125 -23.17 17.20 -9.32
C ASP A 125 -21.78 17.78 -8.96
N PRO A 126 -21.35 18.90 -9.58
CA PRO A 126 -20.06 19.52 -9.28
C PRO A 126 -19.85 19.93 -7.81
N ARG A 127 -20.92 20.20 -7.06
CA ARG A 127 -20.84 20.52 -5.62
C ARG A 127 -20.55 19.28 -4.79
N GLU A 128 -21.10 18.13 -5.18
CA GLU A 128 -20.74 16.84 -4.59
C GLU A 128 -19.27 16.54 -4.89
N ALA A 129 -18.85 16.62 -6.16
CA ALA A 129 -17.47 16.41 -6.57
C ALA A 129 -16.50 17.29 -5.78
N ALA A 130 -16.81 18.58 -5.63
CA ALA A 130 -16.00 19.52 -4.84
C ALA A 130 -15.94 19.14 -3.35
N ALA A 131 -17.07 18.73 -2.76
CA ALA A 131 -17.12 18.31 -1.36
C ALA A 131 -16.31 17.04 -1.13
N GLN A 132 -16.51 16.01 -1.95
CA GLN A 132 -15.77 14.74 -1.88
C GLN A 132 -14.26 14.96 -2.09
N ARG A 133 -13.87 15.81 -3.05
CA ARG A 133 -12.45 16.18 -3.28
C ARG A 133 -11.82 16.85 -2.07
N GLY A 134 -12.59 17.67 -1.34
CA GLY A 134 -12.18 18.39 -0.13
C GLY A 134 -11.77 17.47 1.02
N LEU A 135 -12.31 16.24 1.07
CA LEU A 135 -11.96 15.24 2.08
C LEU A 135 -10.46 14.89 2.06
N GLU A 136 -9.81 14.94 0.90
CA GLU A 136 -8.37 14.69 0.82
C GLU A 136 -7.57 15.76 1.56
N GLY A 137 -7.96 17.03 1.44
CA GLY A 137 -7.36 18.13 2.19
C GLY A 137 -7.52 17.92 3.70
N PHE A 138 -8.73 17.55 4.13
CA PHE A 138 -9.01 17.23 5.53
C PHE A 138 -8.11 16.10 6.04
N VAL A 139 -8.08 14.95 5.37
CA VAL A 139 -7.31 13.77 5.79
C VAL A 139 -5.80 14.05 5.83
N LYS A 140 -5.27 14.76 4.82
CA LYS A 140 -3.84 15.15 4.81
C LYS A 140 -3.48 16.08 5.97
N SER A 141 -4.38 16.99 6.35
CA SER A 141 -4.18 17.86 7.51
C SER A 141 -4.27 17.09 8.83
N VAL A 142 -5.28 16.23 9.00
CA VAL A 142 -5.39 15.36 10.19
C VAL A 142 -4.15 14.49 10.37
N GLY A 143 -3.59 13.93 9.29
CA GLY A 143 -2.36 13.14 9.33
C GLY A 143 -1.13 13.92 9.81
N LYS A 144 -1.14 15.25 9.71
CA LYS A 144 -0.08 16.15 10.21
C LYS A 144 -0.37 16.69 11.62
N GLU A 145 -1.64 16.74 12.02
CA GLU A 145 -2.10 17.33 13.28
C GLU A 145 -2.26 16.31 14.42
N ALA A 146 -2.71 15.08 14.12
CA ALA A 146 -3.09 14.10 15.13
C ALA A 146 -1.91 13.63 16.01
N GLY A 147 -0.69 13.70 15.48
CA GLY A 147 0.54 13.30 16.16
C GLY A 147 0.50 11.84 16.64
N ARG A 148 1.32 11.50 17.64
CA ARG A 148 1.29 10.19 18.34
C ARG A 148 1.36 8.93 17.44
N GLY A 149 1.91 9.05 16.24
CA GLY A 149 1.95 7.96 15.26
C GLY A 149 0.58 7.59 14.68
N VAL A 150 -0.44 8.43 14.84
CA VAL A 150 -1.75 8.27 14.20
C VAL A 150 -1.60 8.43 12.69
N THR A 151 -2.28 7.58 11.94
CA THR A 151 -2.41 7.72 10.48
C THR A 151 -3.80 8.18 10.11
N ALA A 152 -3.91 8.96 9.04
CA ALA A 152 -5.19 9.40 8.48
C ALA A 152 -5.24 9.08 6.99
N ASN A 153 -6.23 8.34 6.51
CA ASN A 153 -6.34 7.96 5.10
C ASN A 153 -7.76 8.14 4.57
N LEU A 154 -7.87 8.31 3.25
CA LEU A 154 -9.12 8.49 2.52
C LEU A 154 -9.31 7.28 1.61
N VAL A 155 -10.49 6.66 1.65
CA VAL A 155 -10.88 5.59 0.74
C VAL A 155 -12.05 6.08 -0.09
N TYR A 156 -11.81 6.32 -1.36
CA TYR A 156 -12.87 6.55 -2.32
C TYR A 156 -13.45 5.21 -2.77
N VAL A 157 -14.74 5.02 -2.54
CA VAL A 157 -15.49 3.81 -2.89
C VAL A 157 -16.48 4.18 -3.98
N ALA A 158 -16.26 3.70 -5.20
CA ALA A 158 -17.19 3.92 -6.30
C ALA A 158 -18.59 3.37 -5.96
N PRO A 159 -19.68 3.98 -6.46
CA PRO A 159 -21.00 3.39 -6.37
C PRO A 159 -21.00 1.95 -6.93
N GLY A 160 -21.58 0.99 -6.19
CA GLY A 160 -21.57 -0.43 -6.56
C GLY A 160 -20.34 -1.21 -6.08
N ALA A 161 -19.37 -0.55 -5.44
CA ALA A 161 -18.17 -1.18 -4.88
C ALA A 161 -18.24 -1.42 -3.35
N GLU A 162 -19.42 -1.29 -2.74
CA GLU A 162 -19.63 -1.31 -1.29
C GLU A 162 -19.10 -2.59 -0.63
N ASN A 163 -19.31 -3.74 -1.27
CA ASN A 163 -18.84 -5.02 -0.75
C ASN A 163 -17.30 -5.16 -0.82
N GLY A 164 -16.64 -4.37 -1.67
CA GLY A 164 -15.20 -4.41 -1.97
C GLY A 164 -14.29 -3.79 -0.91
N ILE A 165 -14.85 -3.16 0.13
CA ILE A 165 -14.06 -2.36 1.08
C ILE A 165 -13.25 -3.21 2.07
N GLY A 166 -13.56 -4.50 2.21
CA GLY A 166 -13.06 -5.35 3.29
C GLY A 166 -11.53 -5.43 3.41
N SER A 167 -10.82 -5.70 2.31
CA SER A 167 -9.35 -5.81 2.30
C SER A 167 -8.67 -4.49 2.67
N THR A 168 -9.12 -3.39 2.06
CA THR A 168 -8.60 -2.04 2.28
C THR A 168 -8.87 -1.57 3.70
N LEU A 169 -10.09 -1.76 4.20
CA LEU A 169 -10.46 -1.32 5.55
C LEU A 169 -9.68 -2.11 6.61
N ARG A 170 -9.57 -3.44 6.48
CA ARG A 170 -8.75 -4.27 7.38
C ARG A 170 -7.28 -3.88 7.34
N PHE A 171 -6.73 -3.59 6.16
CA PHE A 171 -5.35 -3.12 6.04
C PHE A 171 -5.16 -1.78 6.76
N LEU A 172 -5.98 -0.77 6.44
CA LEU A 172 -5.85 0.58 6.99
C LEU A 172 -6.14 0.64 8.49
N ALA A 173 -7.11 -0.14 8.99
CA ALA A 173 -7.42 -0.22 10.41
C ALA A 173 -6.31 -0.93 11.21
N SER A 174 -5.56 -1.83 10.58
CA SER A 174 -4.56 -2.67 11.27
C SER A 174 -3.20 -1.99 11.51
N HIS A 175 -2.31 -2.71 12.19
CA HIS A 175 -0.90 -2.35 12.33
C HIS A 175 -0.06 -2.51 11.06
N ARG A 176 -0.61 -3.10 9.99
CA ARG A 176 0.07 -3.28 8.69
C ARG A 176 0.27 -1.94 7.96
N SER A 177 -0.69 -1.02 8.11
CA SER A 177 -0.65 0.33 7.52
C SER A 177 0.15 1.36 8.34
N ALA A 178 1.04 0.93 9.25
CA ALA A 178 1.71 1.82 10.20
C ALA A 178 2.48 2.99 9.57
N TYR A 179 2.88 2.88 8.30
CA TYR A 179 3.60 3.92 7.56
C TYR A 179 2.81 4.45 6.35
N VAL A 180 1.49 4.23 6.30
CA VAL A 180 0.58 4.73 5.27
C VAL A 180 -0.31 5.81 5.90
N SER A 181 -0.06 7.08 5.54
CA SER A 181 -0.80 8.23 6.05
C SER A 181 -0.90 9.33 5.00
N GLY A 182 -2.02 10.06 5.00
CA GLY A 182 -2.35 11.13 4.07
C GLY A 182 -2.63 10.64 2.65
N GLN A 183 -2.92 9.35 2.47
CA GLN A 183 -3.07 8.73 1.16
C GLN A 183 -4.55 8.53 0.79
N PRO A 184 -4.94 8.87 -0.46
CA PRO A 184 -6.17 8.40 -1.05
C PRO A 184 -5.98 6.98 -1.62
N VAL A 185 -6.95 6.11 -1.39
CA VAL A 185 -7.10 4.78 -2.00
C VAL A 185 -8.41 4.76 -2.77
N ARG A 186 -8.46 4.08 -3.92
CA ARG A 186 -9.66 3.97 -4.76
C ARG A 186 -10.10 2.52 -4.85
N ILE A 187 -11.40 2.29 -4.70
CA ILE A 187 -12.04 0.98 -4.82
C ILE A 187 -13.10 1.10 -5.91
N THR A 188 -12.98 0.26 -6.93
CA THR A 188 -13.93 0.12 -8.03
C THR A 188 -14.73 -1.18 -7.88
N PRO A 189 -15.89 -1.32 -8.53
CA PRO A 189 -16.63 -2.57 -8.53
C PRO A 189 -15.76 -3.71 -9.08
N ALA A 190 -15.75 -4.84 -8.39
CA ALA A 190 -15.00 -6.03 -8.75
C ALA A 190 -15.60 -7.26 -8.06
N GLU A 191 -15.35 -8.44 -8.62
CA GLU A 191 -15.60 -9.70 -7.92
C GLU A 191 -14.62 -9.85 -6.75
N ILE A 192 -15.12 -10.35 -5.63
CA ILE A 192 -14.32 -10.50 -4.41
C ILE A 192 -14.14 -11.99 -4.18
N PRO A 193 -12.90 -12.50 -4.25
CA PRO A 193 -12.63 -13.90 -3.98
C PRO A 193 -12.87 -14.19 -2.50
N ASP A 194 -13.43 -15.36 -2.22
CA ASP A 194 -13.46 -15.88 -0.85
C ASP A 194 -12.03 -16.25 -0.43
N SER A 195 -11.59 -15.76 0.71
CA SER A 195 -10.23 -15.97 1.21
C SER A 195 -10.17 -15.87 2.73
N ASP A 196 -9.31 -16.69 3.34
CA ASP A 196 -9.00 -16.58 4.76
C ASP A 196 -8.31 -15.23 5.02
N PRO A 197 -8.87 -14.33 5.84
CA PRO A 197 -8.26 -13.04 6.15
C PRO A 197 -6.86 -13.13 6.77
N GLU A 198 -6.52 -14.23 7.46
CA GLU A 198 -5.21 -14.45 8.08
C GLU A 198 -4.19 -15.05 7.12
N ARG A 199 -4.63 -15.80 6.10
CA ARG A 199 -3.81 -16.38 5.03
C ARG A 199 -4.41 -16.10 3.65
N PRO A 200 -4.53 -14.82 3.24
CA PRO A 200 -5.27 -14.42 2.05
C PRO A 200 -4.58 -14.81 0.74
N LEU A 201 -3.33 -15.29 0.79
CA LEU A 201 -2.55 -15.68 -0.38
C LEU A 201 -2.30 -17.20 -0.43
N GLU A 202 -3.05 -17.97 0.36
CA GLU A 202 -2.92 -19.43 0.37
C GLU A 202 -3.17 -20.00 -1.03
N GLY A 203 -2.24 -20.85 -1.49
CA GLY A 203 -2.33 -21.48 -2.81
C GLY A 203 -1.95 -20.58 -3.98
N GLN A 204 -1.53 -19.34 -3.73
CA GLN A 204 -1.08 -18.42 -4.77
C GLN A 204 0.43 -18.47 -4.99
N THR A 205 0.87 -18.38 -6.23
CA THR A 205 2.27 -18.25 -6.64
C THR A 205 2.62 -16.77 -6.84
N ALA A 206 3.68 -16.30 -6.18
CA ALA A 206 4.18 -14.94 -6.28
C ALA A 206 5.63 -14.88 -6.76
N LEU A 207 5.95 -13.97 -7.67
CA LEU A 207 7.32 -13.68 -8.09
C LEU A 207 7.73 -12.28 -7.62
N VAL A 208 8.89 -12.19 -6.97
CA VAL A 208 9.45 -10.91 -6.49
C VAL A 208 10.80 -10.67 -7.13
N THR A 209 10.94 -9.58 -7.89
CA THR A 209 12.23 -9.18 -8.48
C THR A 209 13.09 -8.38 -7.48
N GLY A 210 14.41 -8.52 -7.56
CA GLY A 210 15.34 -7.86 -6.62
C GLY A 210 15.19 -8.41 -5.18
N ALA A 211 14.93 -9.71 -5.06
CA ALA A 211 14.55 -10.35 -3.80
C ALA A 211 15.72 -10.80 -2.92
N ALA A 212 16.99 -10.65 -3.35
CA ALA A 212 18.12 -11.17 -2.58
C ALA A 212 18.35 -10.43 -1.25
N ARG A 213 17.85 -9.19 -1.12
CA ARG A 213 18.04 -8.35 0.08
C ARG A 213 17.06 -7.18 0.16
N GLY A 214 17.12 -6.44 1.25
CA GLY A 214 16.43 -5.15 1.39
C GLY A 214 14.91 -5.29 1.32
N ILE A 215 14.25 -4.38 0.59
CA ILE A 215 12.78 -4.34 0.48
C ILE A 215 12.27 -5.61 -0.22
N GLY A 216 12.93 -6.09 -1.27
CA GLY A 216 12.49 -7.29 -2.00
C GLY A 216 12.47 -8.54 -1.12
N ALA A 217 13.50 -8.74 -0.30
CA ALA A 217 13.53 -9.85 0.67
C ALA A 217 12.38 -9.75 1.69
N VAL A 218 12.10 -8.55 2.22
CA VAL A 218 11.00 -8.34 3.17
C VAL A 218 9.63 -8.54 2.49
N ILE A 219 9.47 -8.14 1.23
CA ILE A 219 8.26 -8.42 0.46
C ILE A 219 8.06 -9.94 0.35
N ALA A 220 9.09 -10.68 -0.03
CA ALA A 220 9.03 -12.14 -0.14
C ALA A 220 8.66 -12.81 1.20
N GLU A 221 9.28 -12.38 2.31
CA GLU A 221 8.94 -12.83 3.66
C GLU A 221 7.47 -12.53 4.03
N VAL A 222 6.96 -11.35 3.68
CA VAL A 222 5.58 -10.97 3.98
C VAL A 222 4.58 -11.77 3.16
N LEU A 223 4.83 -11.97 1.86
CA LEU A 223 3.95 -12.76 0.98
C LEU A 223 3.91 -14.23 1.44
N ALA A 224 5.06 -14.84 1.70
CA ALA A 224 5.14 -16.20 2.24
C ALA A 224 4.42 -16.31 3.61
N GLY A 225 4.58 -15.30 4.47
CA GLY A 225 3.89 -15.22 5.76
C GLY A 225 2.35 -15.09 5.68
N TYR A 226 1.79 -14.88 4.48
CA TYR A 226 0.35 -14.90 4.19
C TYR A 226 -0.09 -16.10 3.33
N GLY A 227 0.80 -17.06 3.08
CA GLY A 227 0.47 -18.32 2.41
C GLY A 227 0.94 -18.46 0.97
N ALA A 228 1.56 -17.44 0.38
CA ALA A 228 2.03 -17.53 -1.01
C ALA A 228 3.25 -18.45 -1.16
N GLU A 229 3.30 -19.22 -2.25
CA GLU A 229 4.55 -19.80 -2.73
C GLU A 229 5.35 -18.71 -3.45
N VAL A 230 6.56 -18.41 -2.97
CA VAL A 230 7.33 -17.26 -3.48
C VAL A 230 8.54 -17.70 -4.31
N VAL A 231 8.59 -17.25 -5.56
CA VAL A 231 9.76 -17.27 -6.44
C VAL A 231 10.56 -15.99 -6.24
N CYS A 232 11.71 -16.09 -5.60
CA CYS A 232 12.64 -14.98 -5.42
C CYS A 232 13.54 -14.85 -6.65
N LEU A 233 13.50 -13.69 -7.33
CA LEU A 233 14.32 -13.41 -8.51
C LEU A 233 15.35 -12.32 -8.21
N ASP A 234 16.62 -12.56 -8.53
CA ASP A 234 17.67 -11.53 -8.53
C ASP A 234 18.81 -11.90 -9.50
N ILE A 235 19.76 -11.00 -9.72
CA ILE A 235 20.89 -11.24 -10.63
C ILE A 235 21.79 -12.39 -10.11
N PRO A 236 22.48 -13.13 -11.00
CA PRO A 236 23.37 -14.22 -10.60
C PRO A 236 24.44 -13.83 -9.57
N ALA A 237 24.95 -12.60 -9.64
CA ALA A 237 25.93 -12.08 -8.68
C ALA A 237 25.38 -12.00 -7.23
N ALA A 238 24.06 -11.97 -7.04
CA ALA A 238 23.40 -11.99 -5.74
C ALA A 238 22.91 -13.39 -5.32
N GLY A 239 23.26 -14.44 -6.08
CA GLY A 239 22.70 -15.78 -5.95
C GLY A 239 22.82 -16.41 -4.56
N GLY A 240 23.92 -16.16 -3.84
CA GLY A 240 24.11 -16.65 -2.47
C GLY A 240 23.12 -16.04 -1.47
N ASP A 241 22.92 -14.73 -1.54
CA ASP A 241 21.94 -14.02 -0.70
C ASP A 241 20.50 -14.40 -1.09
N LEU A 242 20.25 -14.56 -2.39
CA LEU A 242 18.97 -14.99 -2.94
C LEU A 242 18.57 -16.39 -2.44
N ALA A 243 19.48 -17.35 -2.53
CA ALA A 243 19.24 -18.71 -2.06
C ALA A 243 18.95 -18.74 -0.55
N ARG A 244 19.63 -17.89 0.24
CA ARG A 244 19.35 -17.76 1.68
C ARG A 244 17.93 -17.26 1.94
N VAL A 245 17.48 -16.22 1.23
CA VAL A 245 16.10 -15.68 1.38
C VAL A 245 15.08 -16.73 1.00
N ALA A 246 15.23 -17.36 -0.17
CA ALA A 246 14.31 -18.40 -0.65
C ALA A 246 14.21 -19.56 0.35
N ASN A 247 15.34 -20.07 0.86
CA ASN A 247 15.36 -21.13 1.86
C ASN A 247 14.69 -20.73 3.19
N GLN A 248 14.87 -19.48 3.63
CA GLN A 248 14.29 -18.98 4.89
C GLN A 248 12.76 -18.95 4.85
N ILE A 249 12.17 -18.68 3.68
CA ILE A 249 10.72 -18.57 3.49
C ILE A 249 10.10 -19.85 2.92
N GLY A 250 10.92 -20.88 2.61
CA GLY A 250 10.46 -22.10 1.95
C GLY A 250 10.04 -21.90 0.48
N GLY A 251 10.58 -20.88 -0.19
CA GLY A 251 10.32 -20.57 -1.60
C GLY A 251 11.41 -21.09 -2.56
N SER A 252 11.40 -20.60 -3.80
CA SER A 252 12.38 -20.95 -4.83
C SER A 252 13.22 -19.74 -5.25
N ALA A 253 14.40 -19.99 -5.83
CA ALA A 253 15.31 -18.94 -6.30
C ALA A 253 15.51 -19.03 -7.82
N LEU A 254 15.33 -17.91 -8.52
CA LEU A 254 15.62 -17.74 -9.94
C LEU A 254 16.70 -16.68 -10.12
N GLN A 255 17.90 -17.11 -10.51
CA GLN A 255 19.02 -16.21 -10.79
C GLN A 255 18.96 -15.73 -12.24
N LEU A 256 18.60 -14.46 -12.45
CA LEU A 256 18.37 -13.91 -13.77
C LEU A 256 18.54 -12.38 -13.78
N ASP A 257 19.15 -11.86 -14.83
CA ASP A 257 19.12 -10.43 -15.13
C ASP A 257 17.83 -10.09 -15.90
N ILE A 258 16.93 -9.34 -15.26
CA ILE A 258 15.63 -8.95 -15.81
C ILE A 258 15.73 -8.06 -17.06
N THR A 259 16.90 -7.45 -17.32
CA THR A 259 17.11 -6.64 -18.52
C THR A 259 17.41 -7.47 -19.76
N GLY A 260 17.82 -8.73 -19.59
CA GLY A 260 18.16 -9.63 -20.69
C GLY A 260 17.00 -9.82 -21.67
N ALA A 261 17.30 -9.90 -22.97
CA ALA A 261 16.28 -10.03 -24.02
C ALA A 261 15.38 -11.27 -23.82
N ASP A 262 15.97 -12.39 -23.38
CA ASP A 262 15.24 -13.64 -23.12
C ASP A 262 14.64 -13.73 -21.71
N ALA A 263 14.88 -12.74 -20.84
CA ALA A 263 14.47 -12.80 -19.44
C ALA A 263 12.95 -13.00 -19.26
N PRO A 264 12.06 -12.30 -20.00
CA PRO A 264 10.63 -12.55 -19.93
C PRO A 264 10.24 -14.01 -20.22
N ARG A 265 10.83 -14.62 -21.26
CA ARG A 265 10.52 -16.01 -21.65
C ARG A 265 11.08 -17.02 -20.65
N ILE A 266 12.26 -16.76 -20.08
CA ILE A 266 12.84 -17.60 -19.02
C ILE A 266 11.95 -17.56 -17.77
N ILE A 267 11.45 -16.39 -17.40
CA ILE A 267 10.51 -16.23 -16.28
C ILE A 267 9.22 -17.02 -16.56
N ALA A 268 8.60 -16.82 -17.72
CA ALA A 268 7.39 -17.53 -18.13
C ALA A 268 7.57 -19.05 -18.11
N GLN A 269 8.67 -19.56 -18.65
CA GLN A 269 8.99 -20.99 -18.63
C GLN A 269 9.23 -21.52 -17.22
N HIS A 270 9.89 -20.74 -16.36
CA HIS A 270 10.10 -21.15 -14.97
C HIS A 270 8.75 -21.31 -14.24
N LEU A 271 7.86 -20.33 -14.42
CA LEU A 271 6.55 -20.30 -13.79
C LEU A 271 5.68 -21.45 -14.29
N THR A 272 5.53 -21.62 -15.61
CA THR A 272 4.67 -22.65 -16.20
C THR A 272 5.20 -24.09 -16.07
N SER A 273 6.52 -24.29 -15.91
CA SER A 273 7.10 -25.64 -15.79
C SER A 273 7.14 -26.17 -14.35
N ARG A 274 7.08 -25.29 -13.35
CA ARG A 274 7.21 -25.65 -11.92
C ARG A 274 5.98 -25.28 -11.09
N HIS A 275 5.15 -24.38 -11.59
CA HIS A 275 3.96 -23.86 -10.93
C HIS A 275 2.79 -23.86 -11.92
N ASP A 276 1.58 -23.63 -11.42
CA ASP A 276 0.37 -23.49 -12.23
C ASP A 276 0.19 -22.02 -12.68
N GLY A 277 1.20 -21.50 -13.38
CA GLY A 277 1.26 -20.09 -13.78
C GLY A 277 1.72 -19.15 -12.65
N LEU A 278 1.23 -17.91 -12.68
CA LEU A 278 1.56 -16.86 -11.73
C LEU A 278 0.32 -16.11 -11.28
N ASP A 279 0.20 -15.87 -9.99
CA ASP A 279 -0.90 -15.07 -9.43
C ASP A 279 -0.45 -13.66 -9.05
N ILE A 280 0.80 -13.48 -8.60
CA ILE A 280 1.29 -12.18 -8.10
C ILE A 280 2.67 -11.85 -8.69
N MET A 281 2.75 -10.82 -9.52
CA MET A 281 4.02 -10.23 -9.97
C MET A 281 4.37 -9.00 -9.13
N VAL A 282 5.56 -8.99 -8.51
CA VAL A 282 6.10 -7.81 -7.80
C VAL A 282 7.35 -7.28 -8.48
N HIS A 283 7.20 -6.16 -9.18
CA HIS A 283 8.28 -5.38 -9.77
C HIS A 283 8.97 -4.49 -8.73
N ASN A 284 9.84 -5.09 -7.92
CA ASN A 284 10.63 -4.39 -6.90
C ASN A 284 12.06 -4.04 -7.35
N ALA A 285 12.65 -4.81 -8.27
CA ALA A 285 13.98 -4.52 -8.77
C ALA A 285 14.09 -3.08 -9.29
N GLY A 286 15.19 -2.42 -8.94
CA GLY A 286 15.45 -1.07 -9.35
C GLY A 286 16.82 -0.57 -8.92
N ILE A 287 17.39 0.33 -9.73
CA ILE A 287 18.68 0.95 -9.47
C ILE A 287 18.58 2.48 -9.51
N THR A 288 19.57 3.11 -8.89
CA THR A 288 19.84 4.54 -9.01
C THR A 288 21.23 4.78 -9.62
N ARG A 289 21.36 5.83 -10.41
CA ARG A 289 22.62 6.35 -10.97
C ARG A 289 22.57 7.87 -10.89
N ASP A 290 22.67 8.37 -9.67
CA ASP A 290 22.43 9.78 -9.37
C ASP A 290 23.53 10.66 -9.96
N LYS A 291 23.12 11.60 -10.82
CA LYS A 291 23.98 12.58 -11.48
C LYS A 291 23.14 13.76 -11.95
N THR A 292 23.68 14.98 -11.88
CA THR A 292 23.00 16.13 -12.51
C THR A 292 22.91 15.91 -14.02
N LEU A 293 21.79 16.30 -14.64
CA LEU A 293 21.52 16.03 -16.06
C LEU A 293 22.68 16.43 -16.99
N GLY A 294 23.24 17.62 -16.82
CA GLY A 294 24.38 18.10 -17.63
C GLY A 294 25.72 17.37 -17.40
N ARG A 295 25.78 16.40 -16.48
CA ARG A 295 26.98 15.57 -16.22
C ARG A 295 26.68 14.08 -16.29
N MET A 296 25.46 13.70 -16.67
CA MET A 296 25.01 12.32 -16.76
C MET A 296 25.50 11.72 -18.07
N SER A 297 26.13 10.56 -18.00
CA SER A 297 26.45 9.80 -19.22
C SER A 297 25.22 9.06 -19.74
N GLU A 298 25.18 8.78 -21.03
CA GLU A 298 24.15 7.95 -21.69
C GLU A 298 23.92 6.62 -20.96
N GLN A 299 24.97 5.87 -20.65
CA GLN A 299 24.86 4.60 -19.92
C GLN A 299 24.16 4.72 -18.53
N GLN A 300 24.33 5.86 -17.85
CA GLN A 300 23.67 6.11 -16.55
C GLN A 300 22.18 6.40 -16.73
N TRP A 301 21.81 7.00 -17.85
CA TRP A 301 20.42 7.20 -18.23
C TRP A 301 19.78 5.85 -18.61
N GLU A 302 20.36 5.18 -19.61
CA GLU A 302 19.82 3.94 -20.19
C GLU A 302 19.66 2.83 -19.16
N SER A 303 20.69 2.55 -18.35
CA SER A 303 20.61 1.48 -17.34
C SER A 303 19.50 1.69 -16.32
N VAL A 304 19.22 2.94 -15.94
CA VAL A 304 18.14 3.25 -15.01
C VAL A 304 16.78 3.07 -15.67
N ILE A 305 16.61 3.51 -16.92
CA ILE A 305 15.36 3.31 -17.66
C ILE A 305 15.10 1.82 -17.90
N ASP A 306 16.10 1.06 -18.31
CA ASP A 306 15.93 -0.34 -18.67
C ASP A 306 15.59 -1.22 -17.46
N VAL A 307 16.34 -1.08 -16.36
CA VAL A 307 16.08 -1.84 -15.13
C VAL A 307 14.77 -1.42 -14.45
N ASN A 308 14.47 -0.11 -14.40
CA ASN A 308 13.35 0.36 -13.58
C ASN A 308 12.01 0.40 -14.31
N LEU A 309 12.00 0.33 -15.65
CA LEU A 309 10.80 0.48 -16.46
C LEU A 309 10.74 -0.55 -17.60
N ALA A 310 11.68 -0.50 -18.55
CA ALA A 310 11.53 -1.26 -19.80
C ALA A 310 11.54 -2.77 -19.59
N SER A 311 12.31 -3.29 -18.62
CA SER A 311 12.25 -4.70 -18.23
C SER A 311 10.88 -5.10 -17.67
N GLN A 312 10.20 -4.22 -16.93
CA GLN A 312 8.86 -4.50 -16.41
C GLN A 312 7.84 -4.60 -17.53
N GLU A 313 7.93 -3.71 -18.52
CA GLU A 313 7.10 -3.73 -19.73
C GLU A 313 7.27 -5.06 -20.48
N ARG A 314 8.51 -5.43 -20.80
CA ARG A 314 8.81 -6.69 -21.50
C ARG A 314 8.35 -7.92 -20.75
N ILE A 315 8.47 -7.93 -19.42
CA ILE A 315 8.02 -9.06 -18.59
C ILE A 315 6.50 -9.17 -18.65
N ASP A 316 5.79 -8.07 -18.40
CA ASP A 316 4.32 -8.12 -18.32
C ASP A 316 3.68 -8.36 -19.71
N ASP A 317 4.31 -7.88 -20.79
CA ASP A 317 3.88 -8.21 -22.16
C ASP A 317 3.84 -9.73 -22.39
N VAL A 318 4.86 -10.46 -21.90
CA VAL A 318 4.89 -11.93 -21.99
C VAL A 318 3.93 -12.57 -20.98
N LEU A 319 3.91 -12.09 -19.74
CA LEU A 319 3.02 -12.68 -18.71
C LEU A 319 1.55 -12.59 -19.11
N LEU A 320 1.14 -11.48 -19.72
CA LEU A 320 -0.23 -11.25 -20.17
C LEU A 320 -0.48 -11.85 -21.56
N GLY A 321 0.47 -11.72 -22.49
CA GLY A 321 0.30 -12.17 -23.88
C GLY A 321 0.40 -13.68 -24.07
N GLU A 322 1.09 -14.40 -23.17
CA GLU A 322 1.20 -15.87 -23.18
C GLU A 322 0.33 -16.51 -22.08
N ASP A 323 -0.62 -15.77 -21.49
CA ASP A 323 -1.55 -16.24 -20.44
C ASP A 323 -0.84 -16.91 -19.23
N VAL A 324 0.37 -16.46 -18.89
CA VAL A 324 1.13 -16.97 -17.73
C VAL A 324 0.58 -16.40 -16.43
N LEU A 325 0.11 -15.15 -16.45
CA LEU A 325 -0.60 -14.56 -15.32
C LEU A 325 -2.04 -15.10 -15.29
N ASN A 326 -2.40 -15.73 -14.18
CA ASN A 326 -3.71 -16.33 -13.96
C ASN A 326 -4.84 -15.28 -13.93
N ASP A 327 -6.07 -15.73 -14.17
CA ASP A 327 -7.27 -14.91 -13.93
C ASP A 327 -7.34 -14.52 -12.45
N GLY A 328 -7.68 -13.27 -12.15
CA GLY A 328 -7.53 -12.76 -10.79
C GLY A 328 -6.09 -12.41 -10.40
N GLY A 329 -5.15 -12.38 -11.35
CA GLY A 329 -3.76 -12.03 -11.11
C GLY A 329 -3.54 -10.60 -10.59
N ARG A 330 -2.37 -10.36 -10.01
CA ARG A 330 -1.99 -9.10 -9.36
C ARG A 330 -0.63 -8.63 -9.87
N ILE A 331 -0.52 -7.38 -10.32
CA ILE A 331 0.78 -6.77 -10.68
C ILE A 331 1.05 -5.58 -9.75
N VAL A 332 2.07 -5.71 -8.90
CA VAL A 332 2.47 -4.67 -7.95
C VAL A 332 3.81 -4.07 -8.38
N SER A 333 3.81 -2.76 -8.67
CA SER A 333 5.02 -2.04 -9.09
C SER A 333 5.50 -1.05 -8.04
N VAL A 334 6.82 -0.95 -7.84
CA VAL A 334 7.42 -0.02 -6.88
C VAL A 334 7.81 1.30 -7.57
N SER A 335 6.98 2.33 -7.39
CA SER A 335 7.30 3.73 -7.76
C SER A 335 8.17 4.42 -6.67
N SER A 336 8.21 5.75 -6.63
CA SER A 336 8.95 6.54 -5.64
C SER A 336 8.40 7.96 -5.51
N ILE A 337 8.60 8.56 -4.34
CA ILE A 337 8.35 10.00 -4.12
C ILE A 337 9.14 10.84 -5.13
N SER A 338 10.35 10.43 -5.51
CA SER A 338 11.11 11.14 -6.55
C SER A 338 10.39 11.17 -7.91
N GLY A 339 9.58 10.16 -8.23
CA GLY A 339 8.76 10.16 -9.45
C GLY A 339 7.55 11.10 -9.39
N ILE A 340 7.12 11.49 -8.18
CA ILE A 340 5.97 12.39 -7.97
C ILE A 340 6.45 13.84 -7.79
N ALA A 341 7.48 14.05 -6.98
CA ALA A 341 7.95 15.38 -6.55
C ALA A 341 9.24 15.83 -7.25
N GLY A 342 9.90 14.94 -8.00
CA GLY A 342 11.26 15.16 -8.49
C GLY A 342 12.30 15.08 -7.37
N ASN A 343 13.57 14.95 -7.74
CA ASN A 343 14.70 15.07 -6.82
C ASN A 343 15.97 15.49 -7.56
N ALA A 344 16.80 16.32 -6.92
CA ALA A 344 18.04 16.80 -7.53
C ALA A 344 19.00 15.64 -7.83
N GLY A 345 19.53 15.60 -9.06
CA GLY A 345 20.43 14.53 -9.50
C GLY A 345 19.75 13.21 -9.88
N GLN A 346 18.41 13.16 -9.89
CA GLN A 346 17.65 11.95 -10.17
C GLN A 346 16.75 12.10 -11.40
N THR A 347 17.16 12.82 -12.44
CA THR A 347 16.32 13.00 -13.64
C THR A 347 15.98 11.67 -14.31
N ASN A 348 16.96 10.78 -14.50
CA ASN A 348 16.74 9.41 -14.98
C ASN A 348 15.80 8.61 -14.06
N TYR A 349 16.07 8.60 -12.76
CA TYR A 349 15.32 7.80 -11.78
C TYR A 349 13.88 8.32 -11.61
N ALA A 350 13.70 9.62 -11.46
CA ALA A 350 12.39 10.26 -11.36
C ALA A 350 11.55 10.00 -12.62
N THR A 351 12.15 10.13 -13.82
CA THR A 351 11.49 9.75 -15.08
C THR A 351 11.04 8.28 -15.05
N SER A 352 11.92 7.35 -14.69
CA SER A 352 11.55 5.92 -14.62
C SER A 352 10.40 5.65 -13.65
N LYS A 353 10.41 6.26 -12.46
CA LYS A 353 9.40 5.99 -11.42
C LYS A 353 8.08 6.71 -11.66
N ALA A 354 8.10 7.86 -12.34
CA ALA A 354 6.89 8.50 -12.86
C ALA A 354 6.24 7.65 -13.96
N ALA A 355 7.04 7.11 -14.89
CA ALA A 355 6.56 6.22 -15.94
C ALA A 355 5.96 4.92 -15.38
N VAL A 356 6.56 4.33 -14.35
CA VAL A 356 5.98 3.19 -13.61
C VAL A 356 4.59 3.53 -13.07
N ALA A 357 4.38 4.72 -12.51
CA ALA A 357 3.06 5.13 -12.02
C ALA A 357 2.04 5.29 -13.18
N GLY A 358 2.47 5.87 -14.31
CA GLY A 358 1.63 5.97 -15.51
C GLY A 358 1.26 4.60 -16.09
N ARG A 359 2.21 3.66 -16.09
CA ARG A 359 2.03 2.28 -16.52
C ARG A 359 0.97 1.55 -15.71
N VAL A 360 0.98 1.67 -14.37
CA VAL A 360 -0.05 1.10 -13.50
C VAL A 360 -1.45 1.59 -13.89
N VAL A 361 -1.62 2.89 -14.12
CA VAL A 361 -2.91 3.46 -14.53
C VAL A 361 -3.32 2.96 -15.92
N SER A 362 -2.37 2.89 -16.86
CA SER A 362 -2.59 2.42 -18.23
C SER A 362 -2.94 0.94 -18.31
N LEU A 363 -2.38 0.11 -17.43
CA LEU A 363 -2.56 -1.35 -17.44
C LEU A 363 -3.85 -1.78 -16.74
N ALA A 364 -4.36 -0.97 -15.81
CA ALA A 364 -5.54 -1.30 -15.01
C ALA A 364 -6.78 -1.73 -15.82
N PRO A 365 -7.15 -1.13 -16.98
CA PRO A 365 -8.27 -1.62 -17.78
C PRO A 365 -8.08 -3.04 -18.29
N ALA A 366 -6.90 -3.37 -18.83
CA ALA A 366 -6.60 -4.71 -19.33
C ALA A 366 -6.57 -5.76 -18.20
N MET A 367 -6.11 -5.37 -17.00
CA MET A 367 -6.16 -6.25 -15.83
C MET A 367 -7.60 -6.52 -15.39
N ARG A 368 -8.48 -5.52 -15.41
CA ARG A 368 -9.90 -5.70 -15.04
C ARG A 368 -10.63 -6.69 -15.94
N GLU A 369 -10.29 -6.74 -17.22
CA GLU A 369 -10.86 -7.73 -18.16
C GLU A 369 -10.51 -9.18 -17.78
N ARG A 370 -9.50 -9.37 -16.91
CA ARG A 370 -9.00 -10.66 -16.40
C ARG A 370 -9.17 -10.78 -14.88
N ASN A 371 -10.16 -10.09 -14.31
CA ASN A 371 -10.44 -10.01 -12.86
C ASN A 371 -9.23 -9.61 -11.99
N GLY A 372 -8.21 -9.03 -12.63
CA GLY A 372 -6.91 -8.72 -12.07
C GLY A 372 -6.81 -7.28 -11.55
N THR A 373 -5.73 -6.99 -10.83
CA THR A 373 -5.43 -5.63 -10.33
C THR A 373 -3.98 -5.22 -10.45
#